data_AF-A0A4V6R199-F1
#
_entry.id   AF-A0A4V6R199-F1
#
_cell.length_a   1.000
_cell.length_b   1.000
_cell.length_c   1.000
_cell.angle_alpha   90.00
_cell.angle_beta   90.00
_cell.angle_gamma   90.00
#
_symmetry.space_group_name_H-M   'P 1'
#
loop_
_entity.id
_entity.type
_entity.pdbx_description
1 polymer ?
#
loop_
_entity_poly.entity_id
_entity_poly.type
_entity_poly.pdbx_seq_one_letter_code
_entity_poly.pdbx_strand_id
1 'polypeptide(L)'
;MNWLGDYPEDFTTVAVYFSTHDSNGAPVAPLTGFEADDVKVYKNGNAAQKTTTNGLTMTSPFDSITGLHCLVIDTSNDTGDSGFWTTGGGGVYTVVLNPDTETVNGQTVLKVIGTFGICLSPALRPTTAGRTLDVSAGGEAGIDWANIGSQTTSVVLSGTTVKTATDIETDTQDIQSRLPAALVSGRMDTSVGAMASGVLTATAIAADAIGSAELAASAASEIGTAVWAVATRELTSGANIALAKGTGITGFNDLDAAGVRGAVGLASANLDTQIDALPTNSELATALAGADDATLAAIAALNNLSAAQVKTQADQALADAGVTTTVTGRIDAAISTRLAAGSYTAPLDAAGTRSAVGLASANLDTQLGAIAGYIDTEVSAIKAKTDNLPSDPADASDIAAAFASLQSHGDSTWSTATGFATASDIPTAEENADVLLDRDMSAGTDSGSPTVRTVRQALRFLRNKWAVATGTLTVYKEDDTTESWTAEVSTDPSAEPIVSNDPASA
;
A
#
# COMPACT_ATOMS: atom_id res chain seq x y z
N MET A 1 -24.45 -57.69 -43.71
CA MET A 1 -23.24 -58.20 -43.03
C MET A 1 -23.45 -58.01 -41.53
N ASN A 2 -23.18 -59.05 -40.74
CA ASN A 2 -23.45 -59.04 -39.30
C ASN A 2 -22.15 -58.73 -38.54
N TRP A 3 -21.98 -57.48 -38.08
CA TRP A 3 -20.85 -57.10 -37.24
C TRP A 3 -21.10 -57.58 -35.81
N LEU A 4 -20.28 -58.50 -35.32
CA LEU A 4 -20.46 -59.16 -34.03
C LEU A 4 -19.88 -58.35 -32.86
N GLY A 5 -18.84 -57.56 -33.13
CA GLY A 5 -18.16 -56.78 -32.10
C GLY A 5 -16.66 -56.67 -32.35
N ASP A 6 -16.00 -55.95 -31.44
CA ASP A 6 -14.55 -55.90 -31.31
C ASP A 6 -14.18 -56.61 -30.01
N TYR A 7 -13.32 -57.62 -30.09
CA TYR A 7 -12.97 -58.48 -28.97
C TYR A 7 -11.49 -58.28 -28.60
N PRO A 8 -11.11 -58.56 -27.34
CA PRO A 8 -9.70 -58.59 -26.97
C PRO A 8 -8.97 -59.74 -27.69
N GLU A 9 -7.64 -59.69 -27.71
CA GLU A 9 -6.84 -60.87 -28.05
C GLU A 9 -7.14 -62.01 -27.07
N ASP A 10 -6.94 -63.24 -27.52
CA ASP A 10 -7.14 -64.44 -26.71
C ASP A 10 -8.55 -64.56 -26.10
N PHE A 11 -9.56 -64.05 -26.81
CA PHE A 11 -10.96 -64.17 -26.42
C PHE A 11 -11.52 -65.54 -26.81
N THR A 12 -12.10 -66.25 -25.85
CA THR A 12 -12.46 -67.67 -26.01
C THR A 12 -13.87 -67.92 -26.56
N THR A 13 -14.70 -66.88 -26.72
CA THR A 13 -16.15 -67.06 -26.91
C THR A 13 -16.78 -66.12 -27.95
N VAL A 14 -16.13 -65.88 -29.09
CA VAL A 14 -16.82 -65.16 -30.18
C VAL A 14 -17.92 -66.07 -30.74
N ALA A 15 -19.16 -65.84 -30.31
CA ALA A 15 -20.32 -66.64 -30.69
C ALA A 15 -20.99 -66.08 -31.96
N VAL A 16 -21.14 -66.93 -32.96
CA VAL A 16 -21.75 -66.63 -34.25
C VAL A 16 -23.01 -67.47 -34.41
N TYR A 17 -24.16 -66.86 -34.14
CA TYR A 17 -25.46 -67.49 -34.37
C TYR A 17 -25.92 -67.28 -35.80
N PHE A 18 -26.39 -68.35 -36.44
CA PHE A 18 -26.99 -68.29 -37.77
C PHE A 18 -28.12 -69.31 -37.91
N SER A 19 -28.99 -69.08 -38.88
CA SER A 19 -30.16 -69.93 -39.13
C SER A 19 -30.32 -70.32 -40.60
N THR A 20 -30.93 -71.49 -40.81
CA THR A 20 -31.21 -72.09 -42.11
C THR A 20 -32.71 -72.24 -42.30
N HIS A 21 -33.19 -71.90 -43.50
CA HIS A 21 -34.60 -71.91 -43.84
C HIS A 21 -34.80 -72.45 -45.27
N ASP A 22 -35.99 -72.97 -45.56
CA ASP A 22 -36.40 -73.27 -46.92
C ASP A 22 -36.70 -71.98 -47.73
N SER A 23 -37.05 -72.15 -49.01
CA SER A 23 -37.43 -71.05 -49.91
C SER A 23 -38.70 -70.30 -49.48
N ASN A 24 -39.48 -70.87 -48.57
CA ASN A 24 -40.71 -70.32 -48.02
C ASN A 24 -40.48 -69.65 -46.65
N GLY A 25 -39.25 -69.68 -46.12
CA GLY A 25 -38.86 -69.07 -44.87
C GLY A 25 -39.10 -69.95 -43.63
N ALA A 26 -39.51 -71.21 -43.79
CA ALA A 26 -39.64 -72.13 -42.65
C ALA A 26 -38.26 -72.63 -42.21
N PRO A 27 -37.94 -72.72 -40.90
CA PRO A 27 -36.67 -73.26 -40.44
C PRO A 27 -36.49 -74.71 -40.88
N VAL A 28 -35.34 -75.02 -41.47
CA VAL A 28 -35.01 -76.36 -41.97
C VAL A 28 -33.64 -76.76 -41.48
N ALA A 29 -33.53 -77.98 -40.96
CA ALA A 29 -32.24 -78.56 -40.60
C ALA A 29 -31.46 -78.94 -41.88
N PRO A 30 -30.11 -78.80 -41.87
CA PRO A 30 -29.29 -79.37 -42.94
C PRO A 30 -29.41 -80.91 -42.97
N LEU A 31 -29.09 -81.51 -44.12
CA LEU A 31 -29.14 -82.96 -44.34
C LEU A 31 -28.32 -83.73 -43.29
N THR A 32 -27.15 -83.19 -42.96
CA THR A 32 -26.26 -83.57 -41.86
C THR A 32 -25.94 -82.30 -41.07
N GLY A 33 -25.66 -82.41 -39.77
CA GLY A 33 -25.34 -81.24 -38.96
C GLY A 33 -24.05 -80.59 -39.46
N PHE A 34 -23.99 -79.25 -39.49
CA PHE A 34 -22.77 -78.55 -39.85
C PHE A 34 -21.65 -78.85 -38.85
N GLU A 35 -20.43 -78.88 -39.37
CA GLU A 35 -19.21 -79.16 -38.64
C GLU A 35 -18.26 -77.96 -38.71
N ALA A 36 -17.16 -77.98 -37.94
CA ALA A 36 -16.20 -76.88 -37.95
C ALA A 36 -15.50 -76.71 -39.32
N ASP A 37 -15.33 -77.82 -40.06
CA ASP A 37 -14.67 -77.84 -41.38
C ASP A 37 -15.48 -77.10 -42.47
N ASP A 38 -16.79 -76.95 -42.25
CA ASP A 38 -17.72 -76.19 -43.11
C ASP A 38 -17.55 -74.68 -43.00
N VAL A 39 -16.72 -74.19 -42.06
CA VAL A 39 -16.52 -72.76 -41.83
C VAL A 39 -15.15 -72.32 -42.28
N LYS A 40 -15.11 -71.24 -43.07
CA LYS A 40 -13.87 -70.54 -43.45
C LYS A 40 -13.82 -69.18 -42.77
N VAL A 41 -12.67 -68.86 -42.17
CA VAL A 41 -12.43 -67.54 -41.57
C VAL A 41 -11.35 -66.84 -42.37
N TYR A 42 -11.66 -65.65 -42.88
CA TYR A 42 -10.74 -64.81 -43.65
C TYR A 42 -10.31 -63.60 -42.82
N LYS A 43 -9.02 -63.26 -42.88
CA LYS A 43 -8.46 -62.09 -42.19
C LYS A 43 -8.25 -60.94 -43.16
N ASN A 44 -8.73 -59.75 -42.82
CA ASN A 44 -8.50 -58.48 -43.55
C ASN A 44 -8.84 -58.53 -45.04
N GLY A 45 -9.85 -59.31 -45.44
CA GLY A 45 -10.20 -59.51 -46.85
C GLY A 45 -9.13 -60.26 -47.67
N ASN A 46 -8.16 -60.90 -47.02
CA ASN A 46 -7.17 -61.75 -47.66
C ASN A 46 -7.81 -63.09 -48.06
N ALA A 47 -7.43 -63.64 -49.22
CA ALA A 47 -7.86 -64.96 -49.68
C ALA A 47 -7.26 -66.12 -48.88
N ALA A 48 -6.21 -65.88 -48.08
CA ALA A 48 -5.68 -66.83 -47.12
C ALA A 48 -6.64 -66.96 -45.92
N GLN A 49 -7.42 -68.04 -45.92
CA GLN A 49 -8.26 -68.44 -44.80
C GLN A 49 -7.43 -69.05 -43.66
N LYS A 50 -8.03 -69.13 -42.46
CA LYS A 50 -7.53 -70.00 -41.38
C LYS A 50 -7.39 -71.43 -41.91
N THR A 51 -6.26 -72.06 -41.65
CA THR A 51 -5.88 -73.36 -42.23
C THR A 51 -6.51 -74.52 -41.47
N THR A 52 -6.58 -74.41 -40.14
CA THR A 52 -7.10 -75.46 -39.26
C THR A 52 -8.46 -75.10 -38.67
N THR A 53 -9.16 -76.09 -38.15
CA THR A 53 -10.38 -75.91 -37.35
C THR A 53 -10.11 -75.75 -35.85
N ASN A 54 -8.84 -75.69 -35.43
CA ASN A 54 -8.49 -75.50 -34.02
C ASN A 54 -9.04 -74.15 -33.53
N GLY A 55 -9.74 -74.17 -32.39
CA GLY A 55 -10.45 -73.01 -31.84
C GLY A 55 -11.83 -72.77 -32.46
N LEU A 56 -12.29 -73.58 -33.41
CA LEU A 56 -13.65 -73.50 -33.97
C LEU A 56 -14.50 -74.64 -33.42
N THR A 57 -15.62 -74.30 -32.77
CA THR A 57 -16.58 -75.28 -32.27
C THR A 57 -17.95 -75.03 -32.89
N MET A 58 -18.42 -75.96 -33.72
CA MET A 58 -19.74 -75.90 -34.34
C MET A 58 -20.75 -76.72 -33.53
N THR A 59 -21.95 -76.16 -33.31
CA THR A 59 -23.09 -76.87 -32.73
C THR A 59 -24.30 -76.71 -33.64
N SER A 60 -24.72 -77.80 -34.27
CA SER A 60 -25.79 -77.85 -35.26
C SER A 60 -26.63 -79.14 -35.11
N PRO A 61 -27.90 -79.07 -34.67
CA PRO A 61 -28.62 -77.87 -34.24
C PRO A 61 -28.14 -77.36 -32.88
N PHE A 62 -28.18 -76.04 -32.67
CA PHE A 62 -27.98 -75.45 -31.35
C PHE A 62 -29.24 -75.59 -30.50
N ASP A 63 -29.08 -76.09 -29.28
CA ASP A 63 -30.18 -76.30 -28.32
C ASP A 63 -31.33 -77.17 -28.87
N SER A 64 -31.04 -78.08 -29.80
CA SER A 64 -32.04 -78.90 -30.50
C SER A 64 -33.09 -78.09 -31.31
N ILE A 65 -32.88 -76.79 -31.53
CA ILE A 65 -33.80 -75.94 -32.29
C ILE A 65 -33.58 -76.16 -33.79
N THR A 66 -34.64 -76.59 -34.50
CA THR A 66 -34.58 -76.82 -35.94
C THR A 66 -34.17 -75.56 -36.69
N GLY A 67 -33.08 -75.65 -37.45
CA GLY A 67 -32.59 -74.56 -38.29
C GLY A 67 -31.80 -73.47 -37.56
N LEU A 68 -31.50 -73.61 -36.26
CA LEU A 68 -30.59 -72.70 -35.53
C LEU A 68 -29.25 -73.38 -35.27
N HIS A 69 -28.16 -72.63 -35.49
CA HIS A 69 -26.80 -73.11 -35.37
C HIS A 69 -25.92 -72.07 -34.68
N CYS A 70 -24.87 -72.53 -34.00
CA CYS A 70 -23.89 -71.66 -33.37
C CYS A 70 -22.49 -72.14 -33.66
N LEU A 71 -21.65 -71.22 -34.13
CA LEU A 71 -20.21 -71.38 -34.15
C LEU A 71 -19.62 -70.56 -32.99
N VAL A 72 -18.80 -71.19 -32.15
CA VAL A 72 -17.97 -70.49 -31.17
C VAL A 72 -16.53 -70.48 -31.68
N ILE A 73 -15.93 -69.29 -31.72
CA ILE A 73 -14.54 -69.08 -32.10
C ILE A 73 -13.75 -68.69 -30.84
N ASP A 74 -12.77 -69.52 -30.51
CA ASP A 74 -11.74 -69.26 -29.52
C ASP A 74 -10.50 -68.70 -30.21
N THR A 75 -10.32 -67.39 -30.07
CA THR A 75 -9.19 -66.65 -30.63
C THR A 75 -7.91 -66.81 -29.83
N SER A 76 -7.93 -67.46 -28.65
CA SER A 76 -6.73 -67.85 -27.89
C SER A 76 -6.08 -69.13 -28.41
N ASN A 77 -6.78 -69.89 -29.23
CA ASN A 77 -6.27 -71.13 -29.82
C ASN A 77 -5.80 -70.90 -31.27
N ASP A 78 -4.50 -70.66 -31.41
CA ASP A 78 -3.82 -70.49 -32.69
C ASP A 78 -3.04 -71.75 -33.13
N THR A 79 -3.29 -72.91 -32.50
CA THR A 79 -2.55 -74.14 -32.77
C THR A 79 -2.62 -74.51 -34.25
N GLY A 80 -1.50 -74.49 -34.96
CA GLY A 80 -1.43 -74.78 -36.41
C GLY A 80 -1.74 -73.58 -37.32
N ASP A 81 -2.09 -72.41 -36.77
CA ASP A 81 -2.34 -71.14 -37.46
C ASP A 81 -1.68 -69.97 -36.73
N SER A 82 -0.45 -70.15 -36.27
CA SER A 82 0.18 -69.17 -35.38
C SER A 82 0.31 -67.80 -36.05
N GLY A 83 -0.09 -66.75 -35.32
CA GLY A 83 -0.18 -65.38 -35.84
C GLY A 83 -1.38 -65.11 -36.75
N PHE A 84 -2.36 -66.02 -36.83
CA PHE A 84 -3.62 -65.74 -37.52
C PHE A 84 -4.46 -64.72 -36.74
N TRP A 85 -4.63 -64.91 -35.44
CA TRP A 85 -5.21 -63.91 -34.53
C TRP A 85 -4.11 -62.92 -34.12
N THR A 86 -4.26 -61.64 -34.43
CA THR A 86 -3.23 -60.62 -34.11
C THR A 86 -3.83 -59.35 -33.55
N THR A 87 -3.22 -58.83 -32.49
CA THR A 87 -3.35 -57.43 -32.07
C THR A 87 -2.47 -56.47 -32.88
N GLY A 88 -2.80 -55.18 -32.86
CA GLY A 88 -1.89 -54.13 -33.36
C GLY A 88 -1.96 -53.82 -34.86
N GLY A 89 -3.10 -54.03 -35.51
CA GLY A 89 -3.31 -53.64 -36.91
C GLY A 89 -4.75 -53.61 -37.39
N GLY A 90 -5.72 -53.74 -36.48
CA GLY A 90 -7.14 -53.76 -36.82
C GLY A 90 -7.56 -54.99 -37.61
N GLY A 91 -7.24 -56.19 -37.10
CA GLY A 91 -7.64 -57.45 -37.73
C GLY A 91 -9.16 -57.55 -37.82
N VAL A 92 -9.71 -57.45 -39.04
CA VAL A 92 -11.13 -57.70 -39.35
C VAL A 92 -11.26 -59.12 -39.87
N TYR A 93 -12.00 -59.96 -39.15
CA TYR A 93 -12.19 -61.36 -39.48
C TYR A 93 -13.59 -61.57 -40.04
N THR A 94 -13.68 -62.20 -41.20
CA THR A 94 -14.93 -62.53 -41.88
C THR A 94 -15.15 -64.04 -41.82
N VAL A 95 -16.28 -64.45 -41.27
CA VAL A 95 -16.66 -65.85 -41.06
C VAL A 95 -17.66 -66.25 -42.14
N VAL A 96 -17.35 -67.31 -42.88
CA VAL A 96 -18.12 -67.79 -44.03
C VAL A 96 -18.49 -69.24 -43.82
N LEU A 97 -19.77 -69.55 -43.91
CA LEU A 97 -20.28 -70.91 -44.04
C LEU A 97 -20.16 -71.34 -45.50
N ASN A 98 -19.40 -72.41 -45.73
CA ASN A 98 -19.17 -73.04 -47.02
C ASN A 98 -19.02 -74.57 -46.81
N PRO A 99 -20.14 -75.29 -46.63
CA PRO A 99 -20.14 -76.72 -46.39
C PRO A 99 -19.66 -77.51 -47.59
N ASP A 100 -19.09 -78.68 -47.37
CA ASP A 100 -18.54 -79.51 -48.45
C ASP A 100 -19.60 -80.45 -49.07
N THR A 101 -20.54 -80.96 -48.27
CA THR A 101 -21.55 -81.95 -48.69
C THR A 101 -22.95 -81.71 -48.12
N GLU A 102 -23.06 -80.95 -47.03
CA GLU A 102 -24.31 -80.60 -46.36
C GLU A 102 -25.18 -79.73 -47.27
N THR A 103 -26.46 -80.08 -47.35
CA THR A 103 -27.46 -79.26 -48.06
C THR A 103 -28.58 -78.84 -47.12
N VAL A 104 -29.15 -77.67 -47.38
CA VAL A 104 -30.37 -77.19 -46.71
C VAL A 104 -31.50 -77.28 -47.72
N ASN A 105 -32.51 -78.10 -47.42
CA ASN A 105 -33.62 -78.38 -48.34
C ASN A 105 -33.18 -78.80 -49.76
N GLY A 106 -32.08 -79.57 -49.85
CA GLY A 106 -31.50 -80.04 -51.11
C GLY A 106 -30.63 -79.03 -51.87
N GLN A 107 -30.42 -77.83 -51.32
CA GLN A 107 -29.60 -76.78 -51.93
C GLN A 107 -28.24 -76.64 -51.22
N THR A 108 -27.18 -76.33 -51.97
CA THR A 108 -25.88 -75.96 -51.41
C THR A 108 -25.95 -74.59 -50.71
N VAL A 109 -25.15 -74.41 -49.67
CA VAL A 109 -25.19 -73.21 -48.82
C VAL A 109 -23.86 -72.46 -48.91
N LEU A 110 -23.91 -71.16 -49.20
CA LEU A 110 -22.76 -70.26 -49.09
C LEU A 110 -23.24 -68.94 -48.46
N LYS A 111 -22.68 -68.57 -47.31
CA LYS A 111 -23.08 -67.33 -46.63
C LYS A 111 -22.00 -66.79 -45.71
N VAL A 112 -21.79 -65.47 -45.73
CA VAL A 112 -21.08 -64.77 -44.66
C VAL A 112 -21.96 -64.75 -43.41
N ILE A 113 -21.56 -65.46 -42.36
CA ILE A 113 -22.33 -65.62 -41.12
C ILE A 113 -21.94 -64.61 -40.03
N GLY A 114 -20.76 -63.99 -40.14
CA GLY A 114 -20.34 -62.95 -39.20
C GLY A 114 -19.09 -62.20 -39.62
N THR A 115 -18.89 -61.03 -39.03
CA THR A 115 -17.65 -60.26 -39.13
C THR A 115 -17.32 -59.67 -37.76
N PHE A 116 -16.07 -59.74 -37.32
CA PHE A 116 -15.65 -59.18 -36.02
C PHE A 116 -14.23 -58.60 -36.09
N GLY A 117 -13.90 -57.77 -35.11
CA GLY A 117 -12.57 -57.18 -34.93
C GLY A 117 -11.84 -57.79 -33.74
N ILE A 118 -10.50 -57.76 -33.79
CA ILE A 118 -9.66 -57.90 -32.59
C ILE A 118 -8.92 -56.58 -32.37
N CYS A 119 -9.16 -55.94 -31.23
CA CYS A 119 -8.57 -54.66 -30.81
C CYS A 119 -8.54 -53.59 -31.92
N LEU A 120 -9.65 -53.43 -32.66
CA LEU A 120 -9.80 -52.51 -33.79
C LEU A 120 -10.12 -51.06 -33.39
N SER A 121 -10.69 -50.77 -32.21
CA SER A 121 -11.05 -49.40 -31.79
C SER A 121 -10.75 -49.06 -30.32
N PRO A 122 -9.79 -48.16 -30.03
CA PRO A 122 -9.69 -47.54 -28.71
C PRO A 122 -10.86 -46.56 -28.49
N ALA A 123 -11.33 -46.44 -27.23
CA ALA A 123 -12.47 -45.60 -26.86
C ALA A 123 -12.24 -44.08 -27.03
N LEU A 124 -10.98 -43.64 -27.23
CA LEU A 124 -10.61 -42.24 -27.48
C LEU A 124 -9.74 -42.13 -28.74
N ARG A 125 -10.17 -41.32 -29.71
CA ARG A 125 -9.43 -41.06 -30.97
C ARG A 125 -8.92 -39.61 -30.97
N PRO A 126 -7.63 -39.34 -31.21
CA PRO A 126 -7.19 -37.98 -31.50
C PRO A 126 -7.74 -37.52 -32.85
N THR A 127 -7.87 -36.21 -33.01
CA THR A 127 -8.42 -35.55 -34.20
C THR A 127 -7.60 -35.74 -35.48
N THR A 128 -6.40 -36.31 -35.38
CA THR A 128 -5.57 -36.73 -36.50
C THR A 128 -5.42 -38.26 -36.49
N ALA A 129 -5.88 -38.91 -37.57
CA ALA A 129 -5.77 -40.36 -37.73
C ALA A 129 -4.31 -40.84 -37.61
N GLY A 130 -4.08 -41.92 -36.85
CA GLY A 130 -2.76 -42.54 -36.68
C GLY A 130 -1.92 -42.03 -35.49
N ARG A 131 -2.45 -41.10 -34.68
CA ARG A 131 -1.85 -40.71 -33.39
C ARG A 131 -2.60 -41.42 -32.26
N THR A 132 -1.95 -41.71 -31.15
CA THR A 132 -2.60 -42.04 -29.87
C THR A 132 -2.61 -40.78 -29.00
N LEU A 133 -3.51 -40.68 -28.02
CA LEU A 133 -3.27 -39.78 -26.89
C LEU A 133 -1.99 -40.27 -26.21
N ASP A 134 -1.07 -39.35 -25.90
CA ASP A 134 0.11 -39.71 -25.11
C ASP A 134 -0.39 -40.18 -23.74
N VAL A 135 -0.22 -41.47 -23.46
CA VAL A 135 -0.60 -42.08 -22.19
C VAL A 135 0.68 -42.56 -21.53
N SER A 136 0.89 -42.15 -20.29
CA SER A 136 2.05 -42.59 -19.53
C SER A 136 2.01 -44.12 -19.34
N ALA A 137 3.14 -44.71 -18.92
CA ALA A 137 3.18 -46.12 -18.54
C ALA A 137 2.20 -46.49 -17.39
N GLY A 138 1.69 -45.51 -16.65
CA GLY A 138 0.66 -45.64 -15.60
C GLY A 138 -0.78 -45.47 -16.09
N GLY A 139 -0.99 -45.07 -17.36
CA GLY A 139 -2.32 -44.91 -17.95
C GLY A 139 -2.93 -43.51 -17.85
N GLU A 140 -2.19 -42.51 -17.36
CA GLU A 140 -2.63 -41.11 -17.37
C GLU A 140 -2.46 -40.51 -18.77
N ALA A 141 -3.50 -39.87 -19.30
CA ALA A 141 -3.44 -39.15 -20.57
C ALA A 141 -2.83 -37.75 -20.39
N GLY A 142 -1.79 -37.44 -21.16
CA GLY A 142 -1.25 -36.10 -21.27
C GLY A 142 -2.21 -35.19 -22.03
N ILE A 143 -2.72 -34.15 -21.36
CA ILE A 143 -3.51 -33.09 -22.00
C ILE A 143 -2.58 -31.91 -22.29
N ASP A 144 -2.46 -31.51 -23.55
CA ASP A 144 -1.78 -30.28 -23.93
C ASP A 144 -2.63 -29.07 -23.51
N TRP A 145 -2.10 -28.24 -22.60
CA TRP A 145 -2.76 -27.04 -22.11
C TRP A 145 -3.08 -26.04 -23.23
N ALA A 146 -2.28 -25.99 -24.31
CA ALA A 146 -2.53 -25.12 -25.46
C ALA A 146 -3.79 -25.52 -26.25
N ASN A 147 -4.29 -26.74 -26.06
CA ASN A 147 -5.43 -27.29 -26.76
C ASN A 147 -6.75 -27.17 -25.97
N ILE A 148 -6.71 -26.71 -24.73
CA ILE A 148 -7.92 -26.42 -23.96
C ILE A 148 -8.42 -25.04 -24.43
N GLY A 149 -9.50 -25.01 -25.20
CA GLY A 149 -10.08 -23.79 -25.76
C GLY A 149 -11.35 -23.35 -25.02
N SER A 150 -11.61 -22.04 -25.02
CA SER A 150 -12.82 -21.41 -24.47
C SER A 150 -13.08 -21.67 -22.98
N GLN A 151 -12.06 -21.52 -22.14
CA GLN A 151 -12.24 -21.52 -20.68
C GLN A 151 -13.03 -20.28 -20.25
N THR A 152 -14.27 -20.48 -19.81
CA THR A 152 -15.16 -19.39 -19.39
C THR A 152 -15.10 -19.08 -17.89
N THR A 153 -14.31 -19.85 -17.11
CA THR A 153 -14.12 -19.69 -15.65
C THR A 153 -12.70 -20.06 -15.22
N SER A 154 -12.28 -19.61 -14.03
CA SER A 154 -11.00 -19.97 -13.40
C SER A 154 -10.83 -21.49 -13.35
N VAL A 155 -9.73 -22.00 -13.88
CA VAL A 155 -9.39 -23.43 -13.86
C VAL A 155 -8.57 -23.68 -12.60
N VAL A 156 -9.12 -24.41 -11.64
CA VAL A 156 -8.44 -24.72 -10.37
C VAL A 156 -7.40 -25.83 -10.60
N LEU A 157 -6.12 -25.50 -10.40
CA LEU A 157 -4.96 -26.36 -10.65
C LEU A 157 -4.22 -26.75 -9.35
N SER A 158 -4.93 -26.78 -8.23
CA SER A 158 -4.36 -26.87 -6.87
C SER A 158 -3.54 -28.14 -6.59
N GLY A 159 -3.59 -29.15 -7.46
CA GLY A 159 -2.78 -30.37 -7.36
C GLY A 159 -1.61 -30.46 -8.36
N THR A 160 -1.28 -29.38 -9.07
CA THR A 160 -0.24 -29.37 -10.13
C THR A 160 0.75 -28.22 -9.96
N THR A 161 2.03 -28.47 -10.25
CA THR A 161 3.07 -27.43 -10.21
C THR A 161 3.14 -26.71 -11.55
N VAL A 162 2.78 -25.43 -11.59
CA VAL A 162 2.92 -24.55 -12.77
C VAL A 162 4.18 -23.71 -12.58
N LYS A 163 5.23 -23.97 -13.38
CA LYS A 163 6.57 -23.40 -13.19
C LYS A 163 6.60 -21.87 -12.97
N THR A 164 5.80 -21.12 -13.73
CA THR A 164 5.73 -19.65 -13.61
C THR A 164 5.04 -19.16 -12.34
N ALA A 165 4.12 -19.94 -11.75
CA ALA A 165 3.46 -19.56 -10.50
C ALA A 165 4.38 -19.76 -9.29
N THR A 166 5.20 -20.82 -9.28
CA THR A 166 6.22 -21.06 -8.24
C THR A 166 7.31 -19.99 -8.24
N ASP A 167 7.76 -19.59 -9.43
CA ASP A 167 8.77 -18.54 -9.59
C ASP A 167 8.20 -17.18 -9.07
N ILE A 168 6.93 -16.85 -9.37
CA ILE A 168 6.24 -15.65 -8.84
C ILE A 168 6.07 -15.70 -7.32
N GLU A 169 5.71 -16.85 -6.74
CA GLU A 169 5.56 -16.99 -5.29
C GLU A 169 6.89 -16.80 -4.57
N THR A 170 7.97 -17.36 -5.12
CA THR A 170 9.33 -17.19 -4.59
C THR A 170 9.76 -15.72 -4.63
N ASP A 171 9.56 -15.04 -5.78
CA ASP A 171 9.87 -13.61 -5.92
C ASP A 171 9.01 -12.76 -4.97
N THR A 172 7.73 -13.10 -4.80
CA THR A 172 6.83 -12.39 -3.89
C THR A 172 7.30 -12.55 -2.44
N GLN A 173 7.72 -13.75 -2.04
CA GLN A 173 8.27 -13.99 -0.70
C GLN A 173 9.61 -13.27 -0.48
N ASP A 174 10.51 -13.26 -1.46
CA ASP A 174 11.77 -12.50 -1.39
C ASP A 174 11.50 -11.00 -1.21
N ILE A 175 10.61 -10.43 -2.04
CA ILE A 175 10.22 -9.02 -1.98
C ILE A 175 9.57 -8.68 -0.64
N GLN A 176 8.65 -9.52 -0.15
CA GLN A 176 8.00 -9.36 1.16
C GLN A 176 9.01 -9.44 2.32
N SER A 177 10.11 -10.20 2.17
CA SER A 177 11.17 -10.26 3.18
C SER A 177 12.09 -9.04 3.15
N ARG A 178 12.21 -8.36 2.00
CA ARG A 178 13.14 -7.26 1.77
C ARG A 178 12.52 -5.88 1.90
N LEU A 179 11.21 -5.76 1.69
CA LEU A 179 10.46 -4.53 1.91
C LEU A 179 9.88 -4.50 3.34
N PRO A 180 9.78 -3.33 3.98
CA PRO A 180 9.03 -3.21 5.23
C PRO A 180 7.60 -3.70 5.02
N ALA A 181 7.13 -4.54 5.94
CA ALA A 181 5.82 -5.23 5.86
C ALA A 181 4.61 -4.27 5.78
N ALA A 182 4.80 -2.97 6.06
CA ALA A 182 3.80 -1.94 5.85
C ALA A 182 4.46 -0.59 5.49
N LEU A 183 3.89 0.12 4.52
CA LEU A 183 4.22 1.53 4.28
C LEU A 183 3.48 2.38 5.32
N VAL A 184 4.20 3.14 6.12
CA VAL A 184 3.58 4.09 7.07
C VAL A 184 3.21 5.34 6.29
N SER A 185 1.92 5.54 6.02
CA SER A 185 1.41 6.68 5.22
C SER A 185 2.04 6.79 3.82
N GLY A 186 2.31 5.66 3.17
CA GLY A 186 2.96 5.64 1.84
C GLY A 186 4.48 5.83 1.87
N ARG A 187 5.11 5.91 3.05
CA ARG A 187 6.57 5.98 3.21
C ARG A 187 7.14 4.64 3.67
N MET A 188 8.32 4.33 3.16
CA MET A 188 9.12 3.18 3.58
C MET A 188 9.97 3.61 4.78
N ASP A 189 9.65 3.11 5.97
CA ASP A 189 10.46 3.35 7.16
C ASP A 189 11.64 2.36 7.16
N THR A 190 12.88 2.86 7.17
CA THR A 190 14.09 2.05 7.07
C THR A 190 15.21 2.59 7.94
N SER A 191 15.87 1.70 8.68
CA SER A 191 17.11 2.04 9.37
C SER A 191 18.25 2.13 8.36
N VAL A 192 18.67 3.35 8.01
CA VAL A 192 19.82 3.57 7.13
C VAL A 192 21.13 3.53 7.92
N GLY A 193 22.12 2.79 7.41
CA GLY A 193 23.49 2.77 7.95
C GLY A 193 24.34 3.93 7.42
N ALA A 194 25.65 3.72 7.27
CA ALA A 194 26.53 4.70 6.64
C ALA A 194 26.10 4.95 5.19
N MET A 195 25.83 6.22 4.85
CA MET A 195 25.49 6.63 3.49
C MET A 195 26.76 7.02 2.72
N ALA A 196 26.79 6.69 1.43
CA ALA A 196 27.86 7.14 0.54
C ALA A 196 27.84 8.67 0.38
N SER A 197 28.99 9.24 -0.02
CA SER A 197 29.08 10.67 -0.31
C SER A 197 28.07 11.08 -1.39
N GLY A 198 27.36 12.18 -1.16
CA GLY A 198 26.38 12.72 -2.11
C GLY A 198 25.01 12.02 -2.10
N VAL A 199 24.74 11.09 -1.18
CA VAL A 199 23.39 10.53 -1.00
C VAL A 199 22.42 11.58 -0.45
N LEU A 200 22.84 12.34 0.57
CA LEU A 200 22.13 13.52 1.07
C LEU A 200 22.65 14.77 0.38
N THR A 201 22.00 15.17 -0.72
CA THR A 201 22.24 16.45 -1.39
C THR A 201 21.27 17.52 -0.88
N ALA A 202 21.55 18.79 -1.19
CA ALA A 202 20.61 19.88 -0.90
C ALA A 202 19.22 19.63 -1.52
N THR A 203 19.15 19.00 -2.70
CA THR A 203 17.88 18.65 -3.36
C THR A 203 17.17 17.48 -2.65
N ALA A 204 17.92 16.60 -1.98
CA ALA A 204 17.36 15.49 -1.22
C ALA A 204 16.72 15.94 0.12
N ILE A 205 17.09 17.13 0.61
CA ILE A 205 16.54 17.72 1.83
C ILE A 205 15.53 18.79 1.40
N ALA A 206 14.23 18.54 1.62
CA ALA A 206 13.21 19.54 1.36
C ALA A 206 13.41 20.78 2.25
N ALA A 207 12.92 21.93 1.80
CA ALA A 207 12.87 23.12 2.65
C ALA A 207 12.15 22.78 3.97
N ASP A 208 12.71 23.25 5.08
CA ASP A 208 12.22 23.01 6.44
C ASP A 208 12.21 21.52 6.90
N ALA A 209 12.81 20.59 6.14
CA ALA A 209 12.89 19.19 6.56
C ALA A 209 13.82 18.96 7.77
N ILE A 210 14.68 19.94 8.08
CA ILE A 210 15.67 19.87 9.15
C ILE A 210 15.53 21.12 10.02
N GLY A 211 14.60 21.08 10.97
CA GLY A 211 14.37 22.13 11.97
C GLY A 211 15.04 21.82 13.31
N SER A 212 14.71 22.62 14.32
CA SER A 212 15.25 22.45 15.68
C SER A 212 14.70 21.22 16.40
N ALA A 213 13.54 20.69 15.99
CA ALA A 213 12.96 19.48 16.56
C ALA A 213 13.61 18.22 15.96
N GLU A 214 14.00 18.29 14.68
CA GLU A 214 14.64 17.22 13.93
C GLU A 214 16.15 17.13 14.25
N LEU A 215 16.79 18.27 14.62
CA LEU A 215 18.15 18.27 15.14
C LEU A 215 18.22 17.70 16.55
N ALA A 216 18.99 16.63 16.74
CA ALA A 216 19.35 16.16 18.07
C ALA A 216 20.10 17.26 18.84
N ALA A 217 19.84 17.37 20.15
CA ALA A 217 20.48 18.38 21.01
C ALA A 217 22.03 18.31 20.97
N SER A 218 22.59 17.10 20.83
CA SER A 218 24.03 16.90 20.64
C SER A 218 24.54 17.50 19.34
N ALA A 219 23.83 17.32 18.23
CA ALA A 219 24.17 17.91 16.93
C ALA A 219 24.09 19.44 16.98
N ALA A 220 23.06 20.00 17.61
CA ALA A 220 22.97 21.44 17.82
C ALA A 220 24.14 21.99 18.66
N SER A 221 24.54 21.26 19.71
CA SER A 221 25.71 21.62 20.52
C SER A 221 27.03 21.52 19.74
N GLU A 222 27.18 20.51 18.89
CA GLU A 222 28.38 20.30 18.08
C GLU A 222 28.51 21.36 16.98
N ILE A 223 27.42 21.66 16.26
CA ILE A 223 27.34 22.77 15.30
C ILE A 223 27.61 24.09 16.00
N GLY A 224 26.97 24.35 17.14
CA GLY A 224 27.17 25.57 17.92
C GLY A 224 28.62 25.72 18.38
N THR A 225 29.24 24.64 18.86
CA THR A 225 30.66 24.63 19.24
C THR A 225 31.58 24.85 18.04
N ALA A 226 31.30 24.24 16.89
CA ALA A 226 32.08 24.41 15.67
C ALA A 226 31.98 25.84 15.13
N VAL A 227 30.77 26.40 15.07
CA VAL A 227 30.53 27.81 14.69
C VAL A 227 31.22 28.74 15.67
N TRP A 228 31.09 28.51 16.98
CA TRP A 228 31.75 29.32 18.00
C TRP A 228 33.26 29.21 17.94
N ALA A 229 33.81 28.03 17.66
CA ALA A 229 35.24 27.84 17.47
C ALA A 229 35.77 28.60 16.25
N VAL A 230 35.03 28.60 15.14
CA VAL A 230 35.35 29.40 13.94
C VAL A 230 35.21 30.89 14.22
N ALA A 231 34.10 31.34 14.80
CA ALA A 231 33.86 32.74 15.16
C ALA A 231 34.90 33.26 16.19
N THR A 232 35.26 32.45 17.18
CA THR A 232 36.34 32.76 18.13
C THR A 232 37.68 32.90 17.42
N ARG A 233 37.99 32.04 16.44
CA ARG A 233 39.22 32.17 15.62
C ARG A 233 39.21 33.46 14.82
N GLU A 234 38.08 33.84 14.22
CA GLU A 234 37.99 35.05 13.40
C GLU A 234 38.10 36.33 14.25
N LEU A 235 37.43 36.37 15.40
CA LEU A 235 37.51 37.48 16.37
C LEU A 235 38.89 37.60 17.04
N THR A 236 39.51 36.47 17.39
CA THR A 236 40.86 36.45 17.99
C THR A 236 41.96 36.72 16.96
N SER A 237 41.75 36.33 15.69
CA SER A 237 42.69 36.62 14.59
C SER A 237 42.73 38.10 14.20
N GLY A 238 41.76 38.89 14.66
CA GLY A 238 41.75 40.34 14.48
C GLY A 238 41.47 40.84 13.06
N ALA A 239 41.02 39.97 12.15
CA ALA A 239 40.77 40.31 10.75
C ALA A 239 39.55 41.24 10.53
N ASN A 240 38.54 41.21 11.40
CA ASN A 240 37.26 41.88 11.17
C ASN A 240 37.07 43.25 11.87
N ILE A 241 38.01 43.69 12.72
CA ILE A 241 38.03 45.05 13.27
C ILE A 241 39.43 45.64 13.07
N ALA A 242 39.70 46.10 11.84
CA ALA A 242 40.93 46.81 11.51
C ALA A 242 40.87 48.24 12.11
N LEU A 243 41.44 48.42 13.30
CA LEU A 243 41.87 49.74 13.76
C LEU A 243 43.32 49.97 13.33
N ALA A 244 43.74 51.24 13.27
CA ALA A 244 45.01 51.72 12.69
C ALA A 244 46.31 51.03 13.19
N LYS A 245 46.25 50.18 14.23
CA LYS A 245 47.40 49.42 14.76
C LYS A 245 47.70 48.09 14.04
N GLY A 246 46.95 47.72 13.01
CA GLY A 246 47.26 46.55 12.16
C GLY A 246 47.08 45.18 12.83
N THR A 247 46.52 45.13 14.05
CA THR A 247 46.09 43.91 14.75
C THR A 247 44.76 44.17 15.44
N GLY A 248 43.85 43.21 15.42
CA GLY A 248 42.52 43.37 16.02
C GLY A 248 42.52 43.55 17.53
N ILE A 249 41.34 43.79 18.08
CA ILE A 249 41.12 43.95 19.53
C ILE A 249 40.69 42.60 20.09
N THR A 250 41.53 42.00 20.92
CA THR A 250 41.25 40.78 21.69
C THR A 250 40.41 41.04 22.95
N GLY A 251 40.18 42.32 23.30
CA GLY A 251 39.16 42.76 24.26
C GLY A 251 39.24 44.26 24.60
N PHE A 252 38.29 44.81 25.38
CA PHE A 252 38.36 46.21 25.86
C PHE A 252 39.57 46.51 26.77
N ASN A 253 40.30 45.47 27.19
CA ASN A 253 41.51 45.57 28.02
C ASN A 253 42.78 45.85 27.20
N ASP A 254 42.71 45.79 25.87
CA ASP A 254 43.85 46.04 24.97
C ASP A 254 44.14 47.53 24.77
N LEU A 255 43.26 48.39 25.28
CA LEU A 255 43.47 49.82 25.35
C LEU A 255 43.93 50.17 26.76
N ASP A 256 45.21 49.93 27.05
CA ASP A 256 45.82 50.53 28.24
C ASP A 256 45.75 52.07 28.14
N ALA A 257 45.96 52.75 29.26
CA ALA A 257 45.84 54.21 29.28
C ALA A 257 46.77 54.90 28.26
N ALA A 258 47.90 54.28 27.89
CA ALA A 258 48.78 54.80 26.85
C ALA A 258 48.22 54.57 25.44
N GLY A 259 47.60 53.41 25.18
CA GLY A 259 46.88 53.09 23.95
C GLY A 259 45.70 54.03 23.68
N VAL A 260 44.93 54.37 24.71
CA VAL A 260 43.84 55.37 24.61
C VAL A 260 44.39 56.76 24.25
N ARG A 261 45.47 57.21 24.92
CA ARG A 261 46.10 58.51 24.65
C ARG A 261 46.66 58.60 23.23
N GLY A 262 47.31 57.53 22.76
CA GLY A 262 47.82 57.45 21.39
C GLY A 262 46.71 57.49 20.33
N ALA A 263 45.58 56.79 20.55
CA ALA A 263 44.46 56.75 19.63
C ALA A 263 43.72 58.10 19.48
N VAL A 264 43.72 58.94 20.52
CA VAL A 264 43.15 60.31 20.51
C VAL A 264 44.16 61.38 20.07
N GLY A 265 45.41 61.01 19.74
CA GLY A 265 46.43 61.95 19.27
C GLY A 265 47.06 62.81 20.37
N LEU A 266 46.96 62.40 21.62
CA LEU A 266 47.64 63.06 22.73
C LEU A 266 49.08 62.54 22.81
N ALA A 267 50.06 63.40 22.55
CA ALA A 267 51.48 63.04 22.60
C ALA A 267 51.86 62.41 23.95
N SER A 268 52.77 61.44 23.91
CA SER A 268 53.11 60.45 24.93
C SER A 268 53.64 60.94 26.30
N ALA A 269 53.52 62.22 26.64
CA ALA A 269 53.82 62.74 27.97
C ALA A 269 52.51 62.78 28.80
N ASN A 270 52.54 62.30 30.05
CA ASN A 270 51.40 62.45 30.96
C ASN A 270 51.10 63.94 31.19
N LEU A 271 49.83 64.27 31.44
CA LEU A 271 49.39 65.64 31.76
C LEU A 271 50.21 66.28 32.89
N ASP A 272 50.74 65.46 33.80
CA ASP A 272 51.63 65.92 34.87
C ASP A 272 52.92 66.54 34.34
N THR A 273 53.56 65.97 33.30
CA THR A 273 54.76 66.56 32.67
C THR A 273 54.42 67.88 31.97
N GLN A 274 53.23 67.99 31.38
CA GLN A 274 52.79 69.22 30.72
C GLN A 274 52.43 70.32 31.72
N ILE A 275 51.88 69.95 32.88
CA ILE A 275 51.58 70.87 33.98
C ILE A 275 52.86 71.33 34.68
N ASP A 276 53.85 70.44 34.85
CA ASP A 276 55.16 70.76 35.45
C ASP A 276 56.01 71.68 34.55
N ALA A 277 55.78 71.65 33.23
CA ALA A 277 56.42 72.55 32.27
C ALA A 277 55.80 73.96 32.22
N LEU A 278 54.68 74.20 32.92
CA LEU A 278 54.12 75.56 33.05
C LEU A 278 54.94 76.36 34.07
N PRO A 279 55.38 77.60 33.74
CA PRO A 279 56.14 78.40 34.67
C PRO A 279 55.33 78.71 35.93
N THR A 280 55.95 78.58 37.09
CA THR A 280 55.38 78.97 38.38
C THR A 280 55.19 80.48 38.46
N ASN A 281 54.30 80.94 39.35
CA ASN A 281 54.09 82.37 39.59
C ASN A 281 55.38 83.14 39.94
N SER A 282 56.36 82.46 40.56
CA SER A 282 57.66 83.02 40.90
C SER A 282 58.56 83.19 39.67
N GLU A 283 58.56 82.20 38.78
CA GLU A 283 59.30 82.26 37.50
C GLU A 283 58.69 83.31 36.57
N LEU A 284 57.35 83.40 36.53
CA LEU A 284 56.64 84.44 35.77
C LEU A 284 56.91 85.85 36.31
N ALA A 285 56.93 86.03 37.64
CA ALA A 285 57.24 87.32 38.26
C ALA A 285 58.69 87.77 37.97
N THR A 286 59.63 86.83 37.95
CA THR A 286 61.03 87.10 37.64
C THR A 286 61.21 87.47 36.16
N ALA A 287 60.52 86.76 35.26
CA ALA A 287 60.54 87.06 33.82
C ALA A 287 59.91 88.42 33.51
N LEU A 288 58.84 88.79 34.23
CA LEU A 288 58.14 90.06 34.03
C LEU A 288 58.93 91.26 34.59
N ALA A 289 59.64 91.09 35.70
CA ALA A 289 60.52 92.11 36.27
C ALA A 289 61.76 92.41 35.39
N GLY A 290 62.12 91.49 34.48
CA GLY A 290 63.20 91.67 33.51
C GLY A 290 62.76 92.21 32.14
N ALA A 291 61.47 92.50 31.93
CA ALA A 291 60.93 92.94 30.66
C ALA A 291 60.72 94.48 30.59
N ASP A 292 61.52 95.13 29.73
CA ASP A 292 61.45 96.49 29.14
C ASP A 292 60.68 97.64 29.87
N ASP A 293 61.45 98.58 30.43
CA ASP A 293 61.11 99.69 31.38
C ASP A 293 60.21 100.81 30.81
N ALA A 294 59.84 100.78 29.53
CA ALA A 294 59.03 101.82 28.90
C ALA A 294 57.51 101.68 29.17
N THR A 295 57.04 100.44 29.35
CA THR A 295 55.60 100.16 29.50
C THR A 295 55.11 100.51 30.91
N LEU A 296 55.93 100.26 31.93
CA LEU A 296 55.56 100.51 33.32
C LEU A 296 55.50 102.02 33.64
N ALA A 297 56.38 102.82 33.04
CA ALA A 297 56.34 104.29 33.12
C ALA A 297 55.11 104.90 32.43
N ALA A 298 54.67 104.33 31.30
CA ALA A 298 53.43 104.73 30.63
C ALA A 298 52.19 104.43 31.50
N ILE A 299 52.14 103.27 32.15
CA ILE A 299 51.05 102.88 33.05
C ILE A 299 50.97 103.82 34.28
N ALA A 300 52.12 104.23 34.84
CA ALA A 300 52.15 105.20 35.92
C ALA A 300 51.64 106.59 35.50
N ALA A 301 51.92 107.02 34.26
CA ALA A 301 51.40 108.27 33.72
C ALA A 301 49.88 108.25 33.50
N LEU A 302 49.30 107.10 33.12
CA LEU A 302 47.84 106.93 33.05
C LEU A 302 47.17 107.05 34.42
N ASN A 303 47.80 106.53 35.49
CA ASN A 303 47.22 106.53 36.84
C ASN A 303 47.14 107.92 37.50
N ASN A 304 47.80 108.95 36.93
CA ASN A 304 47.86 110.29 37.50
C ASN A 304 47.20 111.37 36.61
N LEU A 305 46.34 110.97 35.68
CA LEU A 305 45.56 111.89 34.85
C LEU A 305 44.43 112.53 35.68
N SER A 306 44.40 113.86 35.75
CA SER A 306 43.26 114.59 36.31
C SER A 306 42.03 114.48 35.39
N ALA A 307 40.83 114.61 35.95
CA ALA A 307 39.58 114.62 35.18
C ALA A 307 39.58 115.68 34.06
N ALA A 308 40.28 116.81 34.25
CA ALA A 308 40.43 117.85 33.24
C ALA A 308 41.30 117.40 32.05
N GLN A 309 42.38 116.65 32.32
CA GLN A 309 43.24 116.10 31.27
C GLN A 309 42.49 115.02 30.48
N VAL A 310 41.80 114.11 31.16
CA VAL A 310 40.96 113.08 30.53
C VAL A 310 39.91 113.73 29.62
N LYS A 311 39.21 114.77 30.10
CA LYS A 311 38.20 115.46 29.30
C LYS A 311 38.80 116.15 28.08
N THR A 312 39.97 116.78 28.23
CA THR A 312 40.67 117.45 27.11
C THR A 312 41.08 116.44 26.04
N GLN A 313 41.61 115.29 26.43
CA GLN A 313 41.96 114.22 25.50
C GLN A 313 40.73 113.58 24.85
N ALA A 314 39.63 113.41 25.58
CA ALA A 314 38.38 112.91 25.02
C ALA A 314 37.78 113.87 23.97
N ASP A 315 37.78 115.18 24.27
CA ASP A 315 37.29 116.21 23.35
C ASP A 315 38.18 116.28 22.09
N GLN A 316 39.51 116.17 22.25
CA GLN A 316 40.46 116.13 21.13
C GLN A 316 40.30 114.87 20.29
N ALA A 317 40.14 113.69 20.91
CA ALA A 317 39.93 112.43 20.20
C ALA A 317 38.62 112.44 19.38
N LEU A 318 37.54 113.02 19.91
CA LEU A 318 36.29 113.21 19.17
C LEU A 318 36.48 114.18 17.99
N ALA A 319 37.25 115.26 18.18
CA ALA A 319 37.55 116.20 17.10
C ALA A 319 38.41 115.56 16.00
N ASP A 320 39.45 114.81 16.36
CA ASP A 320 40.36 114.11 15.45
C ASP A 320 39.64 113.00 14.66
N ALA A 321 38.71 112.29 15.32
CA ALA A 321 37.83 111.33 14.67
C ALA A 321 36.77 111.97 13.76
N GLY A 322 36.76 113.31 13.63
CA GLY A 322 35.80 114.06 12.84
C GLY A 322 34.38 114.08 13.43
N VAL A 323 34.18 113.53 14.64
CA VAL A 323 32.92 113.53 15.40
C VAL A 323 32.78 114.88 16.10
N THR A 324 32.77 115.92 15.29
CA THR A 324 32.45 117.29 15.71
C THR A 324 30.95 117.39 15.99
N THR A 325 30.53 118.36 16.80
CA THR A 325 29.10 118.68 17.02
C THR A 325 28.33 118.88 15.70
N THR A 326 29.03 119.25 14.63
CA THR A 326 28.48 119.38 13.26
C THR A 326 28.22 118.02 12.59
N VAL A 327 29.10 117.03 12.76
CA VAL A 327 28.94 115.68 12.17
C VAL A 327 27.91 114.86 12.94
N THR A 328 27.89 114.95 14.28
CA THR A 328 26.87 114.27 15.10
C THR A 328 25.45 114.74 14.73
N GLY A 329 25.28 116.04 14.47
CA GLY A 329 24.00 116.58 13.98
C GLY A 329 23.62 116.12 12.56
N ARG A 330 24.60 115.79 11.69
CA ARG A 330 24.34 115.26 10.34
C ARG A 330 23.99 113.77 10.32
N ILE A 331 24.49 112.99 11.29
CA ILE A 331 24.24 111.54 11.39
C ILE A 331 22.77 111.25 11.73
N ASP A 332 22.16 112.02 12.64
CA ASP A 332 20.77 111.84 13.06
C ASP A 332 19.77 112.08 11.90
N ALA A 333 20.07 113.06 11.05
CA ALA A 333 19.30 113.37 9.84
C ALA A 333 19.45 112.33 8.72
N ALA A 334 20.64 111.75 8.53
CA ALA A 334 20.93 110.78 7.48
C ALA A 334 20.34 109.38 7.77
N ILE A 335 20.33 108.96 9.04
CA ILE A 335 19.74 107.67 9.46
C ILE A 335 18.22 107.69 9.28
N SER A 336 17.55 108.78 9.68
CA SER A 336 16.09 108.92 9.55
C SER A 336 15.59 108.94 8.09
N THR A 337 16.42 109.37 7.13
CA THR A 337 16.04 109.48 5.72
C THR A 337 16.42 108.26 4.86
N ARG A 338 17.36 107.42 5.29
CA ARG A 338 17.74 106.18 4.55
C ARG A 338 16.83 104.98 4.85
N LEU A 339 16.12 104.97 5.98
CA LEU A 339 15.25 103.86 6.37
C LEU A 339 13.93 103.80 5.56
N ALA A 340 13.46 104.92 5.01
CA ALA A 340 12.20 104.97 4.26
C ALA A 340 12.32 104.55 2.78
N ALA A 341 13.54 104.32 2.25
CA ALA A 341 13.79 104.19 0.81
C ALA A 341 14.30 102.81 0.34
N GLY A 342 14.46 101.82 1.22
CA GLY A 342 14.90 100.46 0.86
C GLY A 342 13.90 99.43 1.34
N SER A 343 13.31 98.65 0.42
CA SER A 343 12.31 97.57 0.61
C SER A 343 12.76 96.42 1.52
N TYR A 344 13.15 96.69 2.76
CA TYR A 344 13.45 95.67 3.74
C TYR A 344 12.15 95.07 4.27
N THR A 345 11.84 93.84 3.85
CA THR A 345 10.81 93.02 4.50
C THR A 345 11.53 92.09 5.47
N ALA A 346 11.11 92.05 6.73
CA ALA A 346 11.67 91.13 7.73
C ALA A 346 11.54 89.66 7.27
N PRO A 347 12.45 88.75 7.67
CA PRO A 347 12.32 87.32 7.39
C PRO A 347 10.93 86.81 7.77
N LEU A 348 10.33 85.98 6.89
CA LEU A 348 9.03 85.39 7.14
C LEU A 348 9.07 84.58 8.45
N ASP A 349 8.03 84.70 9.27
CA ASP A 349 7.86 83.84 10.43
C ASP A 349 7.64 82.38 9.98
N ALA A 350 7.57 81.45 10.94
CA ALA A 350 7.41 80.04 10.63
C ALA A 350 6.12 79.75 9.82
N ALA A 351 5.05 80.52 10.01
CA ALA A 351 3.81 80.38 9.24
C ALA A 351 3.97 80.91 7.81
N GLY A 352 4.64 82.05 7.65
CA GLY A 352 4.96 82.65 6.35
C GLY A 352 5.86 81.75 5.51
N THR A 353 6.86 81.10 6.12
CA THR A 353 7.75 80.14 5.43
C THR A 353 6.98 78.91 4.93
N ARG A 354 6.05 78.37 5.73
CA ARG A 354 5.19 77.24 5.33
C ARG A 354 4.26 77.59 4.17
N SER A 355 3.70 78.80 4.18
CA SER A 355 2.85 79.28 3.08
C SER A 355 3.65 79.46 1.78
N ALA A 356 4.87 79.97 1.86
CA ALA A 356 5.74 80.17 0.69
C ALA A 356 6.23 78.87 0.01
N VAL A 357 6.36 77.77 0.77
CA VAL A 357 6.71 76.43 0.25
C VAL A 357 5.47 75.65 -0.23
N GLY A 358 4.27 76.24 -0.16
CA GLY A 358 3.02 75.55 -0.53
C GLY A 358 2.54 74.53 0.52
N LEU A 359 3.16 74.54 1.70
CA LEU A 359 2.86 73.66 2.82
C LEU A 359 1.87 74.36 3.78
N ALA A 360 0.73 74.81 3.26
CA ALA A 360 -0.32 75.32 4.13
C ALA A 360 -0.79 74.16 5.03
N SER A 361 -0.44 74.20 6.33
CA SER A 361 -0.72 73.13 7.31
C SER A 361 -2.19 72.68 7.28
N ALA A 362 -3.11 73.61 7.00
CA ALA A 362 -4.53 73.31 6.82
C ALA A 362 -4.85 72.34 5.66
N ASN A 363 -4.05 72.31 4.58
CA ASN A 363 -4.31 71.41 3.45
C ASN A 363 -3.76 70.00 3.71
N LEU A 364 -2.60 69.87 4.34
CA LEU A 364 -2.06 68.56 4.70
C LEU A 364 -2.89 67.86 5.78
N ASP A 365 -3.30 68.59 6.83
CA ASP A 365 -4.15 68.02 7.88
C ASP A 365 -5.53 67.60 7.31
N THR A 366 -6.08 68.38 6.37
CA THR A 366 -7.33 68.03 5.67
C THR A 366 -7.16 66.83 4.74
N GLN A 367 -6.06 66.76 3.98
CA GLN A 367 -5.77 65.65 3.08
C GLN A 367 -5.50 64.35 3.85
N LEU A 368 -4.70 64.41 4.92
CA LEU A 368 -4.43 63.28 5.79
C LEU A 368 -5.69 62.82 6.53
N GLY A 369 -6.54 63.75 6.97
CA GLY A 369 -7.84 63.44 7.56
C GLY A 369 -8.80 62.76 6.57
N ALA A 370 -8.82 63.20 5.30
CA ALA A 370 -9.62 62.57 4.26
C ALA A 370 -9.12 61.14 3.94
N ILE A 371 -7.79 60.95 3.85
CA ILE A 371 -7.18 59.64 3.64
C ILE A 371 -7.49 58.71 4.82
N ALA A 372 -7.37 59.18 6.07
CA ALA A 372 -7.74 58.42 7.26
C ALA A 372 -9.21 58.00 7.23
N GLY A 373 -10.13 58.90 6.86
CA GLY A 373 -11.55 58.58 6.73
C GLY A 373 -11.85 57.54 5.64
N TYR A 374 -11.15 57.57 4.51
CA TYR A 374 -11.27 56.53 3.48
C TYR A 374 -10.76 55.18 3.99
N ILE A 375 -9.59 55.16 4.62
CA ILE A 375 -9.02 53.96 5.22
C ILE A 375 -9.96 53.38 6.28
N ASP A 376 -10.49 54.20 7.19
CA ASP A 376 -11.41 53.75 8.24
C ASP A 376 -12.70 53.17 7.65
N THR A 377 -13.22 53.76 6.58
CA THR A 377 -14.41 53.27 5.87
C THR A 377 -14.14 51.93 5.20
N GLU A 378 -13.03 51.81 4.48
CA GLU A 378 -12.62 50.55 3.82
C GLU A 378 -12.30 49.46 4.84
N VAL A 379 -11.56 49.78 5.91
CA VAL A 379 -11.24 48.84 7.00
C VAL A 379 -12.51 48.41 7.73
N SER A 380 -13.46 49.30 7.98
CA SER A 380 -14.76 48.93 8.57
C SER A 380 -15.55 48.02 7.65
N ALA A 381 -15.53 48.26 6.33
CA ALA A 381 -16.19 47.41 5.35
C ALA A 381 -15.53 46.03 5.25
N ILE A 382 -14.19 45.98 5.22
CA ILE A 382 -13.41 44.73 5.26
C ILE A 382 -13.72 43.99 6.56
N LYS A 383 -13.67 44.67 7.70
CA LYS A 383 -13.99 44.10 9.01
C LYS A 383 -15.42 43.55 9.05
N ALA A 384 -16.40 44.26 8.50
CA ALA A 384 -17.76 43.75 8.39
C ALA A 384 -17.88 42.50 7.51
N LYS A 385 -17.01 42.32 6.51
CA LYS A 385 -16.93 41.08 5.72
C LYS A 385 -16.18 39.98 6.47
N THR A 386 -15.07 40.30 7.14
CA THR A 386 -14.26 39.35 7.90
C THR A 386 -14.97 38.86 9.16
N ASP A 387 -15.70 39.72 9.87
CA ASP A 387 -16.52 39.35 11.04
C ASP A 387 -17.70 38.45 10.65
N ASN A 388 -18.11 38.45 9.37
CA ASN A 388 -19.13 37.55 8.81
C ASN A 388 -18.54 36.25 8.25
N LEU A 389 -17.22 36.05 8.32
CA LEU A 389 -16.64 34.74 8.07
C LEU A 389 -16.89 33.85 9.30
N PRO A 390 -17.35 32.61 9.13
CA PRO A 390 -17.43 31.67 10.24
C PRO A 390 -16.04 31.45 10.86
N SER A 391 -15.98 31.20 12.18
CA SER A 391 -14.73 30.99 12.92
C SER A 391 -13.97 29.73 12.48
N ASP A 392 -14.65 28.85 11.75
CA ASP A 392 -14.11 27.72 11.01
C ASP A 392 -14.47 27.98 9.53
N PRO A 393 -13.53 27.99 8.57
CA PRO A 393 -13.84 28.23 7.16
C PRO A 393 -15.04 27.37 6.73
N ALA A 394 -16.01 27.96 6.04
CA ALA A 394 -17.36 27.41 5.85
C ALA A 394 -17.40 25.93 5.42
N ASP A 395 -16.39 25.45 4.69
CA ASP A 395 -16.31 24.08 4.20
C ASP A 395 -15.93 23.05 5.28
N ALA A 396 -15.23 23.42 6.36
CA ALA A 396 -14.75 22.46 7.35
C ALA A 396 -15.88 21.89 8.23
N SER A 397 -16.84 22.73 8.63
CA SER A 397 -18.01 22.29 9.41
C SER A 397 -19.02 21.50 8.58
N ASP A 398 -19.22 21.84 7.31
CA ASP A 398 -20.08 21.09 6.37
C ASP A 398 -19.47 19.73 6.01
N ILE A 399 -18.15 19.67 5.82
CA ILE A 399 -17.42 18.41 5.62
C ILE A 399 -17.47 17.55 6.89
N ALA A 400 -17.27 18.14 8.07
CA ALA A 400 -17.40 17.43 9.34
C ALA A 400 -18.82 16.88 9.56
N ALA A 401 -19.85 17.66 9.21
CA ALA A 401 -21.24 17.21 9.25
C ALA A 401 -21.53 16.08 8.25
N ALA A 402 -20.93 16.11 7.06
CA ALA A 402 -21.02 15.02 6.09
C ALA A 402 -20.35 13.73 6.59
N PHE A 403 -19.16 13.83 7.19
CA PHE A 403 -18.48 12.68 7.81
C PHE A 403 -19.21 12.14 9.03
N ALA A 404 -19.76 13.01 9.87
CA ALA A 404 -20.60 12.61 11.01
C ALA A 404 -21.88 11.95 10.54
N SER A 405 -22.49 12.45 9.46
CA SER A 405 -23.64 11.81 8.82
C SER A 405 -23.25 10.41 8.37
N LEU A 406 -22.16 10.24 7.62
CA LEU A 406 -21.67 8.94 7.15
C LEU A 406 -21.39 7.96 8.31
N GLN A 407 -20.79 8.43 9.40
CA GLN A 407 -20.57 7.62 10.61
C GLN A 407 -21.87 7.29 11.36
N SER A 408 -22.88 8.17 11.29
CA SER A 408 -24.20 7.93 11.89
C SER A 408 -25.11 7.01 11.07
N HIS A 409 -24.79 6.78 9.78
CA HIS A 409 -25.44 5.76 8.96
C HIS A 409 -24.97 4.38 9.44
N GLY A 410 -25.47 3.97 10.61
CA GLY A 410 -25.17 2.65 11.18
C GLY A 410 -25.61 1.51 10.25
N ASP A 411 -25.08 0.32 10.51
CA ASP A 411 -25.19 -0.86 9.66
C ASP A 411 -26.61 -1.15 9.15
N SER A 412 -27.63 -0.94 9.99
CA SER A 412 -29.05 -1.13 9.62
C SER A 412 -29.54 -0.19 8.52
N THR A 413 -29.04 1.06 8.50
CA THR A 413 -29.39 2.06 7.48
C THR A 413 -28.67 1.75 6.16
N TRP A 414 -27.42 1.31 6.24
CA TRP A 414 -26.62 0.89 5.07
C TRP A 414 -27.21 -0.34 4.38
N SER A 415 -27.67 -1.32 5.17
CA SER A 415 -28.37 -2.51 4.67
C SER A 415 -29.61 -2.14 3.84
N THR A 416 -30.44 -1.24 4.38
CA THR A 416 -31.68 -0.81 3.74
C THR A 416 -31.43 -0.05 2.43
N ALA A 417 -30.37 0.76 2.39
CA ALA A 417 -30.05 1.58 1.22
C ALA A 417 -29.41 0.78 0.08
N THR A 418 -28.64 -0.27 0.40
CA THR A 418 -27.80 -0.98 -0.58
C THR A 418 -28.29 -2.39 -0.91
N GLY A 419 -29.10 -3.00 -0.04
CA GLY A 419 -29.53 -4.40 -0.17
C GLY A 419 -28.43 -5.41 0.17
N PHE A 420 -27.26 -4.96 0.64
CA PHE A 420 -26.22 -5.85 1.13
C PHE A 420 -26.47 -6.27 2.58
N ALA A 421 -26.22 -7.55 2.85
CA ALA A 421 -26.23 -8.12 4.19
C ALA A 421 -25.17 -7.43 5.08
N THR A 422 -25.55 -7.13 6.32
CA THR A 422 -24.65 -6.62 7.36
C THR A 422 -23.91 -7.77 8.05
N ALA A 423 -22.92 -7.43 8.89
CA ALA A 423 -22.22 -8.44 9.68
C ALA A 423 -23.16 -9.27 10.58
N SER A 424 -24.31 -8.72 11.00
CA SER A 424 -25.33 -9.42 11.78
C SER A 424 -26.24 -10.33 10.95
N ASP A 425 -26.25 -10.18 9.63
CA ASP A 425 -27.07 -10.99 8.71
C ASP A 425 -26.32 -12.24 8.21
N ILE A 426 -25.03 -12.36 8.53
CA ILE A 426 -24.23 -13.56 8.25
C ILE A 426 -24.62 -14.62 9.30
N PRO A 427 -25.15 -15.80 8.92
CA PRO A 427 -25.54 -16.84 9.87
C PRO A 427 -24.39 -17.20 10.79
N THR A 428 -24.66 -17.25 12.09
CA THR A 428 -23.67 -17.64 13.09
C THR A 428 -23.20 -19.07 12.85
N ALA A 429 -22.03 -19.43 13.38
CA ALA A 429 -21.55 -20.81 13.31
C ALA A 429 -22.53 -21.81 13.97
N GLU A 430 -23.32 -21.37 14.96
CA GLU A 430 -24.35 -22.18 15.62
C GLU A 430 -25.58 -22.35 14.73
N GLU A 431 -26.09 -21.28 14.12
CA GLU A 431 -27.17 -21.37 13.15
C GLU A 431 -26.75 -22.20 11.94
N ASN A 432 -25.50 -22.10 11.49
CA ASN A 432 -24.94 -22.97 10.46
C ASN A 432 -24.81 -24.43 10.94
N ALA A 433 -24.37 -24.68 12.17
CA ALA A 433 -24.25 -26.03 12.72
C ALA A 433 -25.62 -26.69 12.98
N ASP A 434 -26.62 -25.91 13.40
CA ASP A 434 -28.02 -26.34 13.51
C ASP A 434 -28.59 -26.63 12.11
N VAL A 435 -28.22 -25.83 11.10
CA VAL A 435 -28.62 -26.05 9.69
C VAL A 435 -27.88 -27.23 9.03
N LEU A 436 -26.66 -27.56 9.46
CA LEU A 436 -25.77 -28.51 8.78
C LEU A 436 -25.60 -29.88 9.49
N LEU A 437 -25.56 -29.91 10.82
CA LEU A 437 -25.29 -31.11 11.65
C LEU A 437 -26.35 -31.43 12.71
N ASP A 438 -27.19 -30.45 13.09
CA ASP A 438 -28.25 -30.54 14.11
C ASP A 438 -27.74 -30.88 15.53
N ARG A 439 -27.44 -29.83 16.30
CA ARG A 439 -26.44 -29.70 17.37
C ARG A 439 -26.72 -30.40 18.72
N ASP A 440 -25.61 -30.59 19.47
CA ASP A 440 -25.38 -31.09 20.85
C ASP A 440 -26.59 -31.57 21.66
N MET A 441 -26.57 -32.85 22.02
CA MET A 441 -27.64 -33.49 22.76
C MET A 441 -27.77 -33.08 24.24
N SER A 442 -26.70 -32.53 24.83
CA SER A 442 -26.67 -32.10 26.24
C SER A 442 -27.20 -30.68 26.46
N ALA A 443 -27.29 -29.88 25.39
CA ALA A 443 -27.82 -28.53 25.37
C ALA A 443 -29.17 -28.47 24.65
N GLY A 444 -30.15 -27.76 25.22
CA GLY A 444 -31.54 -27.74 24.75
C GLY A 444 -32.50 -28.49 25.68
N THR A 445 -33.79 -28.19 25.59
CA THR A 445 -34.81 -28.81 26.46
C THR A 445 -35.44 -30.00 25.76
N ASP A 446 -35.55 -31.14 26.44
CA ASP A 446 -36.28 -32.31 25.93
C ASP A 446 -37.72 -31.89 25.57
N SER A 447 -38.05 -31.89 24.28
CA SER A 447 -39.25 -31.21 23.81
C SER A 447 -40.53 -32.05 23.96
N GLY A 448 -40.55 -33.09 24.79
CA GLY A 448 -41.70 -33.97 24.95
C GLY A 448 -41.68 -34.89 26.16
N SER A 449 -42.87 -35.19 26.69
CA SER A 449 -43.16 -36.14 27.76
C SER A 449 -42.55 -37.53 27.51
N PRO A 450 -42.24 -38.34 28.55
CA PRO A 450 -41.60 -39.68 28.47
C PRO A 450 -42.33 -40.75 27.62
N THR A 451 -43.43 -40.40 26.97
CA THR A 451 -44.19 -41.24 26.05
C THR A 451 -43.90 -40.98 24.56
N VAL A 452 -43.09 -39.96 24.23
CA VAL A 452 -42.74 -39.54 22.85
C VAL A 452 -41.25 -39.85 22.56
N ARG A 453 -40.91 -40.36 21.36
CA ARG A 453 -39.55 -40.79 20.96
C ARG A 453 -38.84 -39.75 20.07
N THR A 454 -37.64 -39.30 20.41
CA THR A 454 -36.83 -38.34 19.62
C THR A 454 -35.52 -38.96 19.10
N VAL A 455 -34.89 -38.37 18.07
CA VAL A 455 -33.57 -38.80 17.55
C VAL A 455 -32.52 -38.72 18.66
N ARG A 456 -32.60 -37.66 19.47
CA ARG A 456 -31.81 -37.51 20.69
C ARG A 456 -32.00 -38.68 21.64
N GLN A 457 -33.23 -39.09 21.94
CA GLN A 457 -33.52 -40.25 22.80
C GLN A 457 -33.16 -41.61 22.19
N ALA A 458 -33.20 -41.75 20.86
CA ALA A 458 -32.76 -42.96 20.17
C ALA A 458 -31.24 -43.09 20.20
N LEU A 459 -30.54 -41.97 19.94
CA LEU A 459 -29.09 -41.88 20.08
C LEU A 459 -28.67 -42.05 21.54
N ARG A 460 -29.47 -41.61 22.51
CA ARG A 460 -29.27 -41.91 23.95
C ARG A 460 -29.34 -43.41 24.23
N PHE A 461 -30.26 -44.17 23.65
CA PHE A 461 -30.23 -45.63 23.86
C PHE A 461 -28.98 -46.28 23.25
N LEU A 462 -28.51 -45.77 22.11
CA LEU A 462 -27.31 -46.26 21.46
C LEU A 462 -26.03 -45.86 22.21
N ARG A 463 -26.01 -44.68 22.87
CA ARG A 463 -24.78 -44.04 23.34
C ARG A 463 -24.74 -43.78 24.85
N ASN A 464 -25.87 -43.63 25.51
CA ASN A 464 -25.98 -43.29 26.92
C ASN A 464 -26.35 -44.52 27.74
N LYS A 465 -26.25 -44.38 29.06
CA LYS A 465 -26.55 -45.47 29.98
C LYS A 465 -27.97 -45.98 29.79
N TRP A 466 -28.13 -47.29 29.86
CA TRP A 466 -29.42 -47.93 30.03
C TRP A 466 -29.32 -49.18 30.89
N ALA A 467 -30.41 -49.53 31.56
CA ALA A 467 -30.49 -50.68 32.45
C ALA A 467 -31.85 -51.39 32.34
N VAL A 468 -31.88 -52.70 32.57
CA VAL A 468 -33.11 -53.50 32.60
C VAL A 468 -33.32 -54.09 33.99
N ALA A 469 -34.46 -53.79 34.61
CA ALA A 469 -34.85 -54.33 35.92
C ALA A 469 -36.29 -54.87 35.87
N THR A 470 -36.51 -56.08 36.40
CA THR A 470 -37.84 -56.73 36.50
C THR A 470 -38.67 -56.66 35.21
N GLY A 471 -38.02 -56.88 34.06
CA GLY A 471 -38.67 -56.83 32.74
C GLY A 471 -38.91 -55.43 32.18
N THR A 472 -38.34 -54.37 32.76
CA THR A 472 -38.45 -52.98 32.27
C THR A 472 -37.07 -52.37 31.97
N LEU A 473 -36.87 -51.92 30.74
CA LEU A 473 -35.73 -51.11 30.27
C LEU A 473 -35.88 -49.65 30.70
N THR A 474 -34.80 -49.02 31.14
CA THR A 474 -34.69 -47.59 31.45
C THR A 474 -33.47 -47.00 30.77
N VAL A 475 -33.66 -45.95 29.97
CA VAL A 475 -32.61 -45.23 29.24
C VAL A 475 -32.42 -43.86 29.86
N TYR A 476 -31.19 -43.42 30.04
CA TYR A 476 -30.84 -42.18 30.73
C TYR A 476 -30.48 -41.04 29.76
N LYS A 477 -30.54 -39.80 30.26
CA LYS A 477 -30.15 -38.59 29.53
C LYS A 477 -28.63 -38.48 29.42
N GLU A 478 -28.13 -37.37 28.89
CA GLU A 478 -26.69 -37.13 28.70
C GLU A 478 -25.87 -37.10 29.99
N ASP A 479 -26.53 -37.00 31.14
CA ASP A 479 -25.92 -37.10 32.46
C ASP A 479 -25.86 -38.54 33.02
N ASP A 480 -26.33 -39.53 32.26
CA ASP A 480 -26.38 -40.97 32.57
C ASP A 480 -27.04 -41.32 33.92
N THR A 481 -27.79 -40.39 34.50
CA THR A 481 -28.34 -40.49 35.85
C THR A 481 -29.80 -40.07 35.90
N THR A 482 -30.18 -39.07 35.12
CA THR A 482 -31.58 -38.67 34.96
C THR A 482 -32.24 -39.57 33.93
N GLU A 483 -33.40 -40.14 34.28
CA GLU A 483 -34.16 -40.98 33.36
C GLU A 483 -34.61 -40.17 32.13
N SER A 484 -34.41 -40.76 30.96
CA SER A 484 -34.89 -40.26 29.67
C SER A 484 -36.23 -40.92 29.32
N TRP A 485 -36.31 -42.26 29.36
CA TRP A 485 -37.55 -43.03 29.13
C TRP A 485 -37.44 -44.50 29.56
N THR A 486 -38.57 -45.20 29.67
CA THR A 486 -38.66 -46.62 30.05
C THR A 486 -39.58 -47.46 29.14
N ALA A 487 -39.41 -48.79 29.11
CA ALA A 487 -40.25 -49.72 28.35
C ALA A 487 -40.22 -51.16 28.89
N GLU A 488 -41.32 -51.92 28.79
CA GLU A 488 -41.31 -53.37 29.09
C GLU A 488 -40.60 -54.18 28.00
N VAL A 489 -39.84 -55.19 28.41
CA VAL A 489 -39.06 -56.07 27.53
C VAL A 489 -39.31 -57.54 27.89
N SER A 490 -39.46 -58.38 26.86
CA SER A 490 -39.66 -59.83 27.01
C SER A 490 -38.32 -60.57 26.88
N THR A 491 -38.07 -61.54 27.76
CA THR A 491 -36.79 -62.27 27.83
C THR A 491 -36.96 -63.75 27.53
N ASP A 492 -36.02 -64.33 26.77
CA ASP A 492 -35.92 -65.78 26.58
C ASP A 492 -34.84 -66.34 27.51
N PRO A 493 -35.17 -67.26 28.43
CA PRO A 493 -34.23 -67.81 29.40
C PRO A 493 -33.12 -68.68 28.78
N SER A 494 -33.16 -68.97 27.48
CA SER A 494 -32.11 -69.71 26.76
C SER A 494 -31.03 -68.84 26.11
N ALA A 495 -31.22 -67.51 26.09
CA ALA A 495 -30.24 -66.54 25.58
C ALA A 495 -29.52 -65.81 26.74
N GLU A 496 -28.24 -65.45 26.58
CA GLU A 496 -27.54 -64.63 27.58
C GLU A 496 -28.03 -63.17 27.52
N PRO A 497 -28.53 -62.59 28.62
CA PRO A 497 -29.10 -61.25 28.60
C PRO A 497 -28.01 -60.17 28.71
N ILE A 498 -28.06 -59.18 27.81
CA ILE A 498 -27.34 -57.92 28.01
C ILE A 498 -28.18 -57.07 28.99
N VAL A 499 -27.70 -56.93 30.22
CA VAL A 499 -28.48 -56.32 31.31
C VAL A 499 -28.31 -54.81 31.45
N SER A 500 -27.25 -54.27 30.85
CA SER A 500 -26.98 -52.83 30.80
C SER A 500 -25.93 -52.50 29.74
N ASN A 501 -25.97 -51.27 29.24
CA ASN A 501 -24.84 -50.60 28.60
C ASN A 501 -24.55 -49.37 29.45
N ASP A 502 -23.38 -49.31 30.08
CA ASP A 502 -22.95 -48.18 30.91
C ASP A 502 -21.66 -47.58 30.33
N PRO A 503 -21.78 -46.55 29.49
CA PRO A 503 -20.64 -45.89 28.85
C PRO A 503 -19.66 -45.27 29.86
N ALA A 504 -20.07 -45.06 31.12
CA ALA A 504 -19.23 -44.48 32.17
C ALA A 504 -18.36 -45.53 32.91
N SER A 505 -18.58 -46.82 32.66
CA SER A 505 -17.86 -47.92 33.32
C SER A 505 -16.71 -48.52 32.48
N ALA A 506 -16.44 -47.93 31.32
CA ALA A 506 -15.30 -48.26 30.46
C ALA A 506 -14.30 -47.10 30.39
#